data_AF-A0A538NTR8-F1
#
_entry.id   AF-A0A538NTR8-F1
#
_cell.length_a   1.000
_cell.length_b   1.000
_cell.length_c   1.000
_cell.angle_alpha   90.00
_cell.angle_beta   90.00
_cell.angle_gamma   90.00
#
_symmetry.space_group_name_H-M   'P 1'
#
loop_
_entity.id
_entity.type
_entity.pdbx_description
1 polymer ?
#
loop_
_entity_poly.entity_id
_entity_poly.type
_entity_poly.pdbx_seq_one_letter_code
_entity_poly.pdbx_strand_id
1 'polypeptide(L)' 'MRLLGGDCQSPVGVLATIENDIMKLRAQVFKHGSRVPRAGKVESERDDDGERIAAELVRQINGEQE' A
#
# COMPACT_ATOMS: atom_id res chain seq x y z
N MET A 1 -4.96 -1.08 -6.72
CA MET A 1 -5.25 -2.46 -6.26
C MET A 1 -4.49 -3.53 -7.05
N ARG A 2 -4.37 -3.42 -8.38
CA ARG A 2 -3.72 -4.42 -9.23
C ARG A 2 -2.32 -4.87 -8.75
N LEU A 3 -1.52 -3.95 -8.23
CA LEU A 3 -0.16 -4.22 -7.73
C LEU A 3 -0.10 -4.82 -6.31
N LEU A 4 -1.17 -4.71 -5.52
CA LEU A 4 -1.22 -5.28 -4.16
C LEU A 4 -1.53 -6.79 -4.16
N GLY A 5 -1.65 -7.40 -5.34
CA GLY A 5 -2.10 -8.79 -5.49
C GLY A 5 -3.53 -9.03 -4.98
N GLY A 6 -4.29 -7.94 -4.74
CA GLY A 6 -5.66 -8.03 -4.28
C GLY A 6 -6.59 -8.36 -5.44
N ASP A 7 -7.10 -9.58 -5.47
CA ASP A 7 -8.36 -9.92 -6.13
C ASP A 7 -9.55 -9.65 -5.19
N CYS A 8 -10.79 -9.82 -5.67
CA CYS A 8 -11.99 -9.66 -4.83
C CYS A 8 -12.04 -10.61 -3.61
N GLN A 9 -11.16 -11.61 -3.53
CA GLN A 9 -11.14 -12.63 -2.48
C GLN A 9 -10.05 -12.39 -1.43
N SER A 10 -9.11 -11.49 -1.72
CA SER A 10 -8.03 -11.13 -0.82
C SER A 10 -8.44 -9.97 0.09
N PRO A 11 -8.39 -10.10 1.43
CA PRO A 11 -8.74 -9.01 2.32
C PRO A 11 -7.64 -7.95 2.25
N VAL A 12 -7.88 -6.91 1.46
CA VAL A 12 -6.98 -5.77 1.28
C VAL A 12 -7.72 -4.48 1.67
N GLY A 13 -7.12 -3.72 2.58
CA GLY A 13 -7.57 -2.37 2.93
C GLY A 13 -6.59 -1.34 2.40
N VAL A 14 -7.08 -0.30 1.73
CA VAL A 14 -6.27 0.86 1.30
C VAL A 14 -6.93 2.14 1.79
N LEU A 15 -6.14 2.99 2.45
CA LEU A 15 -6.51 4.34 2.85
C LEU A 15 -5.56 5.32 2.19
N ALA A 16 -6.13 6.26 1.43
CA ALA A 16 -5.42 7.39 0.86
C ALA A 16 -5.97 8.67 1.46
N THR A 17 -5.09 9.52 1.97
CA THR A 17 -5.41 10.85 2.49
C THR A 17 -4.50 11.87 1.84
N ILE A 18 -5.02 13.05 1.51
CA ILE A 18 -4.22 14.17 1.00
C ILE A 18 -4.28 15.27 2.05
N GLU A 19 -3.11 15.68 2.54
CA GLU A 19 -2.97 16.75 3.53
C GLU A 19 -1.83 17.67 3.08
N ASN A 20 -2.10 18.96 2.91
CA ASN A 20 -1.10 19.96 2.48
C ASN A 20 -0.30 19.52 1.23
N ASP A 21 -1.01 19.05 0.19
CA ASP A 21 -0.44 18.53 -1.06
C ASP A 21 0.44 17.27 -0.95
N ILE A 22 0.53 16.68 0.25
CA ILE A 22 1.17 15.38 0.46
C ILE A 22 0.11 14.29 0.44
N MET A 23 0.27 13.33 -0.46
CA MET A 23 -0.52 12.10 -0.47
C MET A 23 0.10 11.10 0.51
N LYS A 24 -0.70 10.61 1.44
CA LYS A 24 -0.35 9.53 2.35
C LYS A 24 -1.16 8.31 1.98
N LEU A 25 -0.48 7.23 1.63
CA LEU A 25 -1.08 5.94 1.33
C LEU A 25 -0.71 4.95 2.41
N ARG A 26 -1.72 4.27 2.95
CA ARG A 26 -1.56 3.12 3.84
C ARG A 26 -2.31 1.94 3.25
N ALA A 27 -1.66 0.79 3.21
CA ALA A 27 -2.30 -0.44 2.80
C ALA A 27 -2.05 -1.56 3.81
N GLN A 28 -3.03 -2.44 3.93
CA GLN A 28 -2.99 -3.65 4.75
C GLN A 28 -3.44 -4.84 3.90
N VAL A 29 -2.64 -5.90 3.93
CA VAL A 29 -2.91 -7.15 3.21
C VAL A 29 -2.98 -8.29 4.22
N PHE A 30 -4.11 -8.98 4.26
CA PHE A 30 -4.29 -10.18 5.06
C PHE A 30 -4.01 -11.41 4.19
N LYS A 31 -3.10 -12.26 4.63
CA LYS A 31 -2.92 -13.58 4.03
C LYS A 31 -4.02 -14.51 4.53
N HIS A 32 -4.48 -15.43 3.67
CA HIS A 32 -5.46 -16.45 4.06
C HIS A 32 -5.02 -17.17 5.35
N GLY A 33 -5.92 -17.22 6.34
CA GLY A 33 -5.66 -17.83 7.65
C GLY A 33 -4.84 -16.98 8.64
N SER A 34 -4.37 -15.79 8.26
CA SER A 34 -3.67 -14.87 9.17
C SER A 34 -4.61 -13.85 9.80
N ARG A 35 -4.51 -13.66 11.12
CA ARG A 35 -5.21 -12.60 11.87
C ARG A 35 -4.41 -11.30 11.93
N VAL A 36 -3.13 -11.34 11.55
CA VAL A 36 -2.23 -10.19 11.55
C VAL A 36 -1.98 -9.75 10.10
N PRO A 37 -2.33 -8.51 9.72
CA PRO A 37 -2.06 -8.00 8.38
C PRO A 37 -0.60 -7.60 8.22
N ARG A 38 -0.08 -7.76 7.00
CA ARG A 38 1.12 -7.04 6.57
C ARG A 38 0.69 -5.63 6.19
N ALA A 39 1.48 -4.63 6.55
CA ALA A 39 1.12 -3.24 6.33
C ALA A 39 2.31 -2.46 5.76
N GLY A 40 2.02 -1.46 4.94
CA GLY A 40 3.00 -0.51 4.44
C GLY A 40 2.40 0.89 4.39
N LYS A 41 3.29 1.91 4.38
CA LYS A 41 2.90 3.31 4.28
C LYS A 41 3.89 4.08 3.41
N VAL A 42 3.39 4.76 2.39
CA VAL A 42 4.20 5.67 1.57
C VAL A 42 3.63 7.07 1.64
N GLU A 43 4.51 8.06 1.58
CA GLU A 43 4.17 9.46 1.42
C GLU A 43 4.75 9.94 0.09
N SER A 44 4.00 10.75 -0.65
CA SER A 44 4.42 11.26 -1.94
C SER A 44 3.88 12.66 -2.15
N GLU A 45 4.55 13.41 -3.04
CA GLU A 45 3.97 14.65 -3.55
C GLU A 45 2.79 14.32 -4.48
N ARG A 46 1.94 15.32 -4.74
CA ARG A 46 0.77 15.17 -5.61
C ARG A 46 1.14 14.69 -7.03
N ASP A 47 2.26 15.16 -7.55
CA ASP A 47 2.69 14.97 -8.94
C ASP A 47 3.69 13.80 -9.11
N ASP A 48 3.94 13.05 -8.03
CA ASP A 48 4.80 11.87 -8.09
C ASP A 48 4.18 10.74 -8.94
N ASP A 49 5.06 9.91 -9.53
CA ASP A 49 4.65 8.78 -10.36
C ASP A 49 3.87 7.72 -9.55
N GLY A 50 2.60 7.53 -9.90
CA GLY A 50 1.69 6.61 -9.21
C GLY A 50 2.15 5.14 -9.22
N GLU A 51 2.88 4.72 -10.27
CA GLU A 51 3.40 3.35 -10.35
C GLU A 51 4.59 3.15 -9.41
N ARG A 52 5.52 4.12 -9.35
CA ARG A 52 6.59 4.16 -8.35
C ARG A 52 6.05 4.12 -6.92
N ILE A 53 5.07 4.96 -6.60
CA ILE A 53 4.46 5.02 -5.27
C ILE A 53 3.84 3.67 -4.90
N ALA A 54 3.11 3.05 -5.84
CA ALA A 54 2.49 1.75 -5.61
C ALA A 54 3.53 0.62 -5.44
N ALA A 55 4.62 0.64 -6.21
CA ALA A 55 5.71 -0.32 -6.08
C ALA A 55 6.42 -0.20 -4.72
N GLU A 56 6.68 1.03 -4.27
CA GLU A 56 7.26 1.30 -2.95
C GLU A 56 6.36 0.81 -1.81
N LEU A 57 5.05 1.09 -1.91
CA LEU A 57 4.06 0.60 -0.94
C LEU A 57 4.05 -0.94 -0.87
N VAL A 58 4.16 -1.63 -2.01
CA VAL A 58 4.24 -3.10 -2.06
C VAL A 58 5.52 -3.62 -1.41
N ARG A 59 6.67 -3.02 -1.67
CA ARG A 59 7.95 -3.39 -1.03
C ARG A 59 7.86 -3.29 0.49
N GLN A 60 7.29 -2.20 1.01
CA GLN A 60 7.10 -2.03 2.45
C GLN A 60 6.16 -3.07 3.05
N ILE A 61 5.01 -3.34 2.41
CA ILE A 61 4.12 -4.43 2.83
C ILE A 61 4.88 -5.75 2.84
N ASN A 62 5.80 -5.93 1.89
CA ASN A 62 6.53 -7.16 1.76
C ASN A 62 7.66 -7.36 2.78
N GLY A 63 8.07 -6.30 3.48
CA GLY A 63 9.26 -6.32 4.33
C GLY A 63 10.56 -6.28 3.53
N GLU A 64 10.48 -5.85 2.27
CA GLU A 64 11.63 -5.64 1.38
C GLU A 64 12.18 -4.23 1.67
N GLN A 65 13.02 -4.12 2.70
CA GLN A 65 13.81 -2.92 2.97
C GLN A 65 15.23 -3.17 2.45
N GLU A 66 15.75 -2.26 1.63
CA GLU A 66 17.20 -2.13 1.39
C GLU A 66 17.85 -1.41 2.57
#